data_AF-A0A0G1YVU1-F1
#
_entry.id   AF-A0A0G1YVU1-F1
#
_cell.length_a   1.000
_cell.length_b   1.000
_cell.length_c   1.000
_cell.angle_alpha   90.00
_cell.angle_beta   90.00
_cell.angle_gamma   90.00
#
_symmetry.space_group_name_H-M   'P 1'
#
loop_
_entity.id
_entity.type
_entity.pdbx_description
1 polymer ?
#
loop_
_entity_poly.entity_id
_entity_poly.type
_entity_poly.pdbx_seq_one_letter_code
_entity_poly.pdbx_strand_id
1 'polypeptide(L)'
;MTVKSPTLEVALAGVPASDSFVKGSTKVPLLGASFRAISADVKLTTVKISGTTASGSSSTNINSELLSLGLYDGNTLISSLKSFSGSGTSTSPSTATFSNLNYTIPQGQTKILTVKADLSSGSTLNYRYSVAIADVADTTGVDVVAVDSEGREVVYSGDLVNTTTESQIVAPTVGVTVLGAGSMTVVAAPDDTESKAGIVTANTTGVVLGKFRFTAASETMKVTKLQVLVNDSNSATATTTASSDEVSVIYLYDGAAQIASGAITGTGTNAGVVYFENSNGLFEVAKDATKTITVKGDTNSITGGADSSASVFVHIVGSGGPGYDFEAKGTVSSDTTITAASGKEKAVYKTKPTIAVQAPSNKLTGGSAPVIEFKITADAKEQVSFKAITLDVSPTGATVTAPTTSNVTLRNVTTSSNLTLATTTGAAIVGGGTDQFALYLTNEESIPAGQTYTYRVSLTFSNVSATAGGASVTTKLVRNESTKAGATTYAAIADGGADENPSFIWSDNSATGHTESTLDWANGVLVETFPSDSISISN
;
A
#
# COMPACT_ATOMS: atom_id res chain seq x y z
N MET A 1 -1.04 59.45 30.12
CA MET A 1 -1.11 58.47 29.01
C MET A 1 0.27 58.42 28.39
N THR A 2 1.06 57.38 28.64
CA THR A 2 2.39 57.24 28.03
C THR A 2 2.19 56.78 26.60
N VAL A 3 2.50 57.63 25.61
CA VAL A 3 2.50 57.24 24.20
C VAL A 3 3.59 56.16 24.04
N LYS A 4 3.19 54.90 23.87
CA LYS A 4 4.13 53.84 23.50
C LYS A 4 4.47 54.04 22.03
N SER A 5 5.74 54.24 21.70
CA SER A 5 6.19 54.28 20.30
C SER A 5 5.77 53.00 19.58
N PRO A 6 5.21 53.07 18.37
CA PRO A 6 4.98 51.91 17.51
C PRO A 6 6.25 51.06 17.40
N THR A 7 6.13 49.74 17.58
CA THR A 7 7.27 48.81 17.56
C THR A 7 6.97 47.61 16.67
N LEU A 8 7.94 47.27 15.83
CA LEU A 8 7.95 46.05 15.01
C LEU A 8 9.06 45.11 15.50
N GLU A 9 8.66 43.92 15.93
CA GLU A 9 9.58 42.84 16.26
C GLU A 9 9.76 41.93 15.03
N VAL A 10 11.01 41.68 14.63
CA VAL A 10 11.36 40.82 13.50
C VAL A 10 12.24 39.66 13.96
N ALA A 11 11.95 38.45 13.53
CA ALA A 11 12.73 37.26 13.86
C ALA A 11 12.62 36.18 12.77
N LEU A 12 13.51 35.20 12.83
CA LEU A 12 13.42 33.98 12.02
C LEU A 12 12.20 33.15 12.43
N ALA A 13 11.33 32.83 11.47
CA ALA A 13 10.23 31.90 11.69
C ALA A 13 10.72 30.44 11.62
N GLY A 14 10.06 29.54 12.35
CA GLY A 14 10.37 28.10 12.32
C GLY A 14 10.02 27.38 11.02
N VAL A 15 9.38 28.07 10.06
CA VAL A 15 9.00 27.53 8.75
C VAL A 15 9.31 28.54 7.64
N PRO A 16 9.88 28.11 6.49
CA PRO A 16 10.30 26.74 6.17
C PRO A 16 11.57 26.30 6.92
N ALA A 17 11.74 24.99 7.09
CA ALA A 17 13.01 24.39 7.48
C ALA A 17 13.91 24.18 6.25
N SER A 18 15.19 23.81 6.45
CA SER A 18 16.05 23.42 5.33
C SER A 18 15.47 22.18 4.62
N ASP A 19 15.44 22.21 3.29
CA ASP A 19 14.93 21.11 2.46
C ASP A 19 15.66 21.09 1.11
N SER A 20 15.41 20.07 0.31
CA SER A 20 16.00 19.88 -1.01
C SER A 20 14.93 19.90 -2.10
N PHE A 21 15.23 20.62 -3.18
CA PHE A 21 14.32 20.81 -4.31
C PHE A 21 15.04 20.51 -5.63
N VAL A 22 14.32 19.89 -6.56
CA VAL A 22 14.85 19.64 -7.90
C VAL A 22 14.94 20.97 -8.66
N LYS A 23 16.04 21.17 -9.39
CA LYS A 23 16.22 22.33 -10.27
C LYS A 23 15.01 22.54 -11.19
N GLY A 24 14.67 23.78 -11.51
CA GLY A 24 13.44 24.11 -12.24
C GLY A 24 12.17 24.23 -11.38
N SER A 25 12.21 23.83 -10.10
CA SER A 25 11.07 24.00 -9.19
C SER A 25 10.66 25.46 -9.06
N THR A 26 9.36 25.75 -9.03
CA THR A 26 8.83 27.12 -8.89
C THR A 26 8.36 27.39 -7.48
N LYS A 27 8.39 28.67 -7.06
CA LYS A 27 7.91 29.14 -5.74
C LYS A 27 8.47 28.35 -4.55
N VAL A 28 9.73 27.93 -4.64
CA VAL A 28 10.46 27.24 -3.58
C VAL A 28 10.56 28.15 -2.35
N PRO A 29 10.11 27.72 -1.17
CA PRO A 29 10.18 28.52 0.05
C PRO A 29 11.62 28.55 0.59
N LEU A 30 12.21 29.75 0.62
CA LEU A 30 13.62 29.94 0.99
C LEU A 30 13.80 30.36 2.45
N LEU A 31 12.91 31.23 2.95
CA LEU A 31 13.00 31.84 4.27
C LEU A 31 11.63 32.28 4.76
N GLY A 32 11.37 32.13 6.06
CA GLY A 32 10.23 32.72 6.75
C GLY A 32 10.71 33.71 7.79
N ALA A 33 10.16 34.92 7.76
CA ALA A 33 10.40 35.95 8.76
C ALA A 33 9.10 36.27 9.48
N SER A 34 9.12 36.25 10.81
CA SER A 34 8.00 36.70 11.64
C SER A 34 8.11 38.19 11.87
N PHE A 35 7.01 38.90 11.63
CA PHE A 35 6.86 40.32 11.87
C PHE A 35 5.71 40.55 12.85
N ARG A 36 5.99 41.11 14.02
CA ARG A 36 5.01 41.34 15.07
C ARG A 36 4.87 42.81 15.41
N ALA A 37 3.67 43.34 15.23
CA ALA A 37 3.33 44.69 15.61
C ALA A 37 2.96 44.71 17.11
N ILE A 38 3.67 45.46 17.95
CA ILE A 38 3.48 45.39 19.41
C ILE A 38 2.49 46.45 19.90
N SER A 39 2.74 47.72 19.58
CA SER A 39 2.12 48.88 20.24
C SER A 39 1.16 49.68 19.35
N ALA A 40 1.11 49.41 18.05
CA ALA A 40 0.19 49.99 17.07
C ALA A 40 0.11 49.08 15.84
N ASP A 41 -0.82 49.34 14.91
CA ASP A 41 -0.77 48.75 13.57
C ASP A 41 0.51 49.22 12.86
N VAL A 42 1.15 48.31 12.13
CA VAL A 42 2.40 48.60 11.42
C VAL A 42 2.25 48.23 9.95
N LYS A 43 2.52 49.17 9.05
CA LYS A 43 2.54 48.95 7.61
C LYS A 43 3.97 48.74 7.12
N LEU A 44 4.27 47.54 6.62
CA LEU A 44 5.52 47.24 5.93
C LEU A 44 5.55 47.96 4.58
N THR A 45 6.63 48.69 4.30
CA THR A 45 6.83 49.43 3.03
C THR A 45 8.02 48.89 2.24
N THR A 46 9.06 48.40 2.92
CA THR A 46 10.24 47.79 2.28
C THR A 46 10.71 46.55 3.03
N VAL A 47 11.07 45.50 2.28
CA VAL A 47 11.87 44.37 2.78
C VAL A 47 12.98 44.07 1.76
N LYS A 48 14.24 44.13 2.17
CA LYS A 48 15.43 43.75 1.42
C LYS A 48 15.85 42.35 1.87
N ILE A 49 16.08 41.48 0.92
CA ILE A 49 16.58 40.13 1.15
C ILE A 49 18.00 40.05 0.62
N SER A 50 18.90 39.54 1.45
CA SER A 50 20.26 39.18 1.07
C SER A 50 20.31 37.69 0.74
N GLY A 51 21.10 37.27 -0.25
CA GLY A 51 21.25 35.89 -0.68
C GLY A 51 22.70 35.48 -0.95
N THR A 52 23.06 34.25 -0.60
CA THR A 52 24.37 33.65 -0.87
C THR A 52 24.31 32.13 -1.06
N THR A 53 25.36 31.56 -1.66
CA THR A 53 25.66 30.13 -1.64
C THR A 53 26.35 29.77 -0.33
N ALA A 54 25.73 28.92 0.49
CA ALA A 54 26.23 28.57 1.82
C ALA A 54 27.35 27.51 1.79
N SER A 55 27.63 26.85 0.65
CA SER A 55 28.65 25.80 0.55
C SER A 55 29.50 25.88 -0.73
N GLY A 56 30.82 26.07 -0.56
CA GLY A 56 31.84 25.39 -1.37
C GLY A 56 32.49 26.13 -2.55
N SER A 57 31.93 27.20 -3.09
CA SER A 57 32.65 27.99 -4.10
C SER A 57 32.15 29.44 -4.21
N SER A 58 33.08 30.37 -4.22
CA SER A 58 32.86 31.79 -4.53
C SER A 58 32.54 32.06 -6.01
N SER A 59 32.38 31.01 -6.83
CA SER A 59 32.21 31.12 -8.30
C SER A 59 30.77 31.02 -8.80
N THR A 60 29.81 30.58 -7.98
CA THR A 60 28.43 30.35 -8.45
C THR A 60 27.55 31.53 -8.10
N ASN A 61 27.00 32.17 -9.12
CA ASN A 61 26.19 33.37 -8.97
C ASN A 61 24.75 33.01 -8.61
N ILE A 62 24.34 33.28 -7.36
CA ILE A 62 22.96 33.04 -6.89
C ILE A 62 21.90 33.72 -7.76
N ASN A 63 22.25 34.79 -8.48
CA ASN A 63 21.32 35.54 -9.33
C ASN A 63 20.85 34.74 -10.56
N SER A 64 21.66 33.80 -11.06
CA SER A 64 21.28 32.90 -12.16
C SER A 64 20.62 31.60 -11.67
N GLU A 65 20.61 31.40 -10.36
CA GLU A 65 20.19 30.16 -9.70
C GLU A 65 18.80 30.33 -9.08
N LEU A 66 18.58 31.45 -8.38
CA LEU A 66 17.29 31.84 -7.82
C LEU A 66 16.68 32.99 -8.63
N LEU A 67 15.56 32.70 -9.29
CA LEU A 67 14.83 33.59 -10.17
C LEU A 67 13.51 34.01 -9.50
N SER A 68 12.91 35.11 -9.97
CA SER A 68 11.53 35.47 -9.60
C SER A 68 11.23 35.48 -8.09
N LEU A 69 12.07 36.13 -7.28
CA LEU A 69 11.87 36.25 -5.84
C LEU A 69 10.58 37.01 -5.53
N GLY A 70 9.79 36.53 -4.58
CA GLY A 70 8.59 37.19 -4.09
C GLY A 70 8.39 37.01 -2.59
N LEU A 71 7.69 37.96 -1.97
CA LEU A 71 7.29 37.92 -0.57
C LEU A 71 5.81 37.52 -0.46
N TYR A 72 5.51 36.50 0.34
CA TYR A 72 4.18 35.89 0.43
C TYR A 72 3.63 35.89 1.86
N ASP A 73 2.32 36.13 2.00
CA ASP A 73 1.53 35.76 3.18
C ASP A 73 0.75 34.48 2.86
N GLY A 74 1.21 33.35 3.38
CA GLY A 74 0.76 32.02 2.97
C GLY A 74 0.97 31.77 1.47
N ASN A 75 -0.12 31.76 0.70
CA ASN A 75 -0.10 31.59 -0.75
C ASN A 75 -0.28 32.90 -1.54
N THR A 76 -0.60 34.00 -0.85
CA THR A 76 -0.84 35.30 -1.47
C THR A 76 0.47 36.04 -1.67
N LEU A 77 0.81 36.39 -2.91
CA LEU A 77 1.94 37.26 -3.21
C LEU A 77 1.60 38.69 -2.76
N ILE A 78 2.43 39.30 -1.92
CA ILE A 78 2.23 40.66 -1.39
C ILE A 78 3.24 41.67 -1.94
N SER A 79 4.20 41.22 -2.76
CA SER A 79 5.21 42.05 -3.42
C SER A 79 5.11 41.97 -4.95
N SER A 80 5.86 42.83 -5.65
CA SER A 80 6.27 42.51 -7.03
C SER A 80 7.38 41.45 -7.02
N LEU A 81 7.49 40.67 -8.10
CA LEU A 81 8.60 39.74 -8.28
C LEU A 81 9.90 40.51 -8.53
N LYS A 82 11.01 40.01 -7.97
CA LYS A 82 12.34 40.60 -8.05
C LYS A 82 13.37 39.58 -8.48
N SER A 83 14.54 40.08 -8.85
CA SER A 83 15.73 39.27 -9.09
C SER A 83 16.83 39.79 -8.19
N PHE A 84 17.75 38.91 -7.81
CA PHE A 84 18.93 39.33 -7.10
C PHE A 84 19.85 40.19 -7.98
N SER A 85 20.54 41.14 -7.36
CA SER A 85 21.65 41.90 -7.94
C SER A 85 22.85 41.90 -6.99
N GLY A 86 24.06 42.02 -7.54
CA GLY A 86 25.31 41.99 -6.75
C GLY A 86 26.14 40.72 -6.96
N SER A 87 27.16 40.54 -6.11
CA SER A 87 28.23 39.54 -6.25
C SER A 87 27.93 38.16 -5.66
N GLY A 88 26.95 38.02 -4.76
CA GLY A 88 26.49 36.71 -4.25
C GLY A 88 27.37 36.02 -3.22
N THR A 89 28.43 36.66 -2.70
CA THR A 89 29.33 36.07 -1.69
C THR A 89 28.81 36.30 -0.27
N SER A 90 29.21 35.47 0.70
CA SER A 90 28.76 35.62 2.10
C SER A 90 29.09 37.00 2.71
N THR A 91 30.22 37.60 2.32
CA THR A 91 30.68 38.93 2.78
C THR A 91 30.21 40.09 1.90
N SER A 92 29.59 39.80 0.76
CA SER A 92 28.98 40.78 -0.16
C SER A 92 27.81 40.10 -0.87
N PRO A 93 26.72 39.83 -0.12
CA PRO A 93 25.61 39.02 -0.62
C PRO A 93 24.90 39.74 -1.75
N SER A 94 24.28 38.97 -2.64
CA SER A 94 23.36 39.56 -3.60
C SER A 94 22.11 40.02 -2.87
N THR A 95 21.47 41.10 -3.34
CA THR A 95 20.28 41.65 -2.68
C THR A 95 19.09 41.77 -3.63
N ALA A 96 17.89 41.66 -3.08
CA ALA A 96 16.64 41.91 -3.76
C ALA A 96 15.73 42.75 -2.83
N THR A 97 15.32 43.93 -3.29
CA THR A 97 14.50 44.84 -2.49
C THR A 97 13.05 44.84 -2.95
N PHE A 98 12.15 44.42 -2.07
CA PHE A 98 10.71 44.57 -2.21
C PHE A 98 10.28 45.94 -1.68
N SER A 99 10.19 46.93 -2.55
CA SER A 99 9.72 48.29 -2.22
C SER A 99 8.24 48.48 -2.53
N ASN A 100 7.66 49.57 -2.03
CA ASN A 100 6.25 49.94 -2.22
C ASN A 100 5.27 48.87 -1.73
N LEU A 101 5.66 48.14 -0.67
CA LEU A 101 4.77 47.22 0.01
C LEU A 101 3.64 48.02 0.67
N ASN A 102 2.44 47.44 0.63
CA ASN A 102 1.25 47.99 1.28
C ASN A 102 0.60 46.90 2.15
N TYR A 103 1.38 46.34 3.05
CA TYR A 103 0.97 45.22 3.89
C TYR A 103 0.93 45.65 5.36
N THR A 104 -0.27 45.66 5.95
CA THR A 104 -0.49 46.05 7.34
C THR A 104 -0.51 44.82 8.25
N ILE A 105 0.29 44.88 9.30
CA ILE A 105 0.28 43.95 10.43
C ILE A 105 -0.52 44.62 11.54
N PRO A 106 -1.69 44.08 11.92
CA PRO A 106 -2.49 44.65 12.99
C PRO A 106 -1.77 44.59 14.33
N GLN A 107 -2.05 45.55 15.20
CA GLN A 107 -1.51 45.62 16.56
C GLN A 107 -1.71 44.30 17.32
N GLY A 108 -0.66 43.86 18.01
CA GLY A 108 -0.63 42.64 18.81
C GLY A 108 -0.49 41.36 17.99
N GLN A 109 -0.61 41.43 16.65
CA GLN A 109 -0.54 40.26 15.79
C GLN A 109 0.88 40.00 15.29
N THR A 110 1.16 38.72 15.03
CA THR A 110 2.36 38.27 14.33
C THR A 110 1.98 37.74 12.95
N LYS A 111 2.70 38.16 11.92
CA LYS A 111 2.58 37.66 10.56
C LYS A 111 3.87 36.99 10.14
N ILE A 112 3.77 35.79 9.59
CA ILE A 112 4.91 35.09 9.00
C ILE A 112 4.86 35.33 7.50
N LEU A 113 5.88 36.03 6.99
CA LEU A 113 6.02 36.27 5.56
C LEU A 113 7.12 35.36 5.02
N THR A 114 6.86 34.72 3.88
CA THR A 114 7.79 33.77 3.27
C THR A 114 8.39 34.34 2.00
N VAL A 115 9.72 34.34 1.92
CA VAL A 115 10.44 34.57 0.67
C VAL A 115 10.40 33.28 -0.15
N LYS A 116 9.84 33.36 -1.35
CA LYS A 116 9.84 32.25 -2.32
C LYS A 116 10.55 32.68 -3.59
N ALA A 117 11.20 31.73 -4.28
CA ALA A 117 11.84 31.96 -5.57
C ALA A 117 11.67 30.74 -6.48
N ASP A 118 11.86 30.94 -7.77
CA ASP A 118 12.00 29.84 -8.72
C ASP A 118 13.46 29.39 -8.76
N LEU A 119 13.69 28.09 -8.79
CA LEU A 119 15.01 27.51 -8.97
C LEU A 119 15.26 27.32 -10.47
N SER A 120 16.38 27.83 -10.99
CA SER A 120 16.73 27.71 -12.40
C SER A 120 16.87 26.24 -12.83
N SER A 121 16.48 25.90 -14.07
CA SER A 121 16.73 24.56 -14.62
C SER A 121 18.22 24.29 -14.89
N GLY A 122 19.03 25.35 -14.95
CA GLY A 122 20.48 25.30 -15.03
C GLY A 122 21.16 25.23 -13.67
N SER A 123 20.41 25.10 -12.57
CA SER A 123 20.99 25.21 -11.24
C SER A 123 22.04 24.16 -10.90
N THR A 124 23.06 24.59 -10.18
CA THR A 124 24.19 23.73 -9.79
C THR A 124 23.77 22.71 -8.71
N LEU A 125 24.01 21.42 -8.96
CA LEU A 125 23.57 20.34 -8.08
C LEU A 125 24.34 20.30 -6.76
N ASN A 126 23.67 19.88 -5.68
CA ASN A 126 24.19 19.76 -4.31
C ASN A 126 24.65 21.08 -3.69
N TYR A 127 24.39 22.22 -4.34
CA TYR A 127 24.66 23.52 -3.77
C TYR A 127 23.52 23.91 -2.84
N ARG A 128 23.88 24.50 -1.70
CA ARG A 128 22.94 25.06 -0.74
C ARG A 128 22.86 26.58 -0.90
N TYR A 129 21.65 27.08 -1.14
CA TYR A 129 21.36 28.51 -1.19
C TYR A 129 20.64 28.96 0.09
N SER A 130 21.06 30.10 0.62
CA SER A 130 20.45 30.69 1.81
C SER A 130 20.15 32.16 1.56
N VAL A 131 19.03 32.61 2.12
CA VAL A 131 18.63 34.01 2.11
C VAL A 131 18.37 34.51 3.53
N ALA A 132 18.56 35.80 3.77
CA ALA A 132 18.52 36.42 5.09
C ALA A 132 17.95 37.85 5.02
N ILE A 133 17.50 38.35 6.17
CA ILE A 133 17.39 39.79 6.45
C ILE A 133 18.59 40.11 7.34
N ALA A 134 19.57 40.79 6.75
CA ALA A 134 20.91 40.95 7.31
C ALA A 134 21.08 42.27 8.09
N ASP A 135 20.08 43.14 8.08
CA ASP A 135 20.02 44.34 8.92
C ASP A 135 18.57 44.71 9.29
N VAL A 136 18.24 44.59 10.58
CA VAL A 136 16.91 44.84 11.15
C VAL A 136 16.91 46.10 12.02
N ALA A 137 18.07 46.73 12.28
CA ALA A 137 18.23 47.65 13.40
C ALA A 137 19.05 48.92 13.10
N ASP A 138 18.52 49.86 12.31
CA ASP A 138 18.76 51.32 12.44
C ASP A 138 17.84 52.12 11.49
N THR A 139 17.47 53.34 11.86
CA THR A 139 16.74 54.32 11.05
C THR A 139 17.49 54.77 9.76
N THR A 140 18.71 54.30 9.53
CA THR A 140 19.50 54.60 8.33
C THR A 140 20.29 53.36 7.86
N GLY A 141 19.79 52.64 6.83
CA GLY A 141 20.51 51.50 6.21
C GLY A 141 19.68 50.22 6.00
N VAL A 142 18.48 50.20 6.57
CA VAL A 142 17.65 49.02 6.83
C VAL A 142 17.31 48.09 5.67
N ASP A 143 17.30 46.78 5.99
CA ASP A 143 16.62 45.78 5.18
C ASP A 143 15.11 45.78 5.42
N VAL A 144 14.60 46.39 6.49
CA VAL A 144 13.15 46.47 6.77
C VAL A 144 12.72 47.90 7.04
N VAL A 145 11.79 48.43 6.24
CA VAL A 145 11.16 49.74 6.46
C VAL A 145 9.67 49.57 6.71
N ALA A 146 9.17 50.18 7.79
CA ALA A 146 7.79 50.08 8.22
C ALA A 146 7.34 51.36 8.91
N VAL A 147 6.06 51.70 8.76
CA VAL A 147 5.48 52.93 9.30
C VAL A 147 4.20 52.66 10.09
N ASP A 148 3.89 53.54 11.03
CA ASP A 148 2.63 53.55 11.76
C ASP A 148 1.46 54.12 10.91
N SER A 149 0.27 54.21 11.51
CA SER A 149 -0.93 54.79 10.88
C SER A 149 -0.78 56.25 10.46
N GLU A 150 0.17 56.99 11.06
CA GLU A 150 0.47 58.37 10.76
C GLU A 150 1.62 58.51 9.73
N GLY A 151 2.18 57.39 9.25
CA GLY A 151 3.27 57.38 8.27
C GLY A 151 4.65 57.61 8.86
N ARG A 152 4.82 57.52 10.18
CA ARG A 152 6.10 57.66 10.87
C ARG A 152 6.77 56.31 10.99
N GLU A 153 8.09 56.27 10.85
CA GLU A 153 8.87 55.04 11.03
C GLU A 153 8.73 54.49 12.45
N VAL A 154 8.67 53.16 12.54
CA VAL A 154 8.49 52.44 13.81
C VAL A 154 9.83 52.16 14.49
N VAL A 155 9.79 51.80 15.76
CA VAL A 155 10.96 51.25 16.46
C VAL A 155 11.11 49.77 16.12
N TYR A 156 12.31 49.34 15.75
CA TYR A 156 12.61 47.93 15.48
C TYR A 156 13.12 47.20 16.72
N SER A 157 12.79 45.92 16.83
CA SER A 157 13.29 45.01 17.85
C SER A 157 13.42 43.59 17.28
N GLY A 158 14.15 42.72 17.96
CA GLY A 158 14.39 41.33 17.54
C GLY A 158 15.80 41.09 17.01
N ASP A 159 16.00 39.94 16.37
CA ASP A 159 17.30 39.44 15.94
C ASP A 159 17.45 39.49 14.41
N LEU A 160 18.70 39.40 13.95
CA LEU A 160 19.01 39.14 12.53
C LEU A 160 18.29 37.87 12.06
N VAL A 161 17.79 37.88 10.82
CA VAL A 161 16.99 36.76 10.30
C VAL A 161 17.86 35.86 9.44
N ASN A 162 18.09 34.63 9.90
CA ASN A 162 18.86 33.59 9.21
C ASN A 162 20.34 33.94 8.95
N THR A 163 20.93 34.78 9.81
CA THR A 163 22.36 35.10 9.85
C THR A 163 22.75 35.51 11.27
N THR A 164 24.06 35.53 11.55
CA THR A 164 24.63 35.92 12.85
C THR A 164 25.46 37.20 12.77
N THR A 165 25.59 37.80 11.59
CA THR A 165 26.43 38.99 11.37
C THR A 165 25.72 39.96 10.44
N GLU A 166 25.73 41.25 10.81
CA GLU A 166 25.09 42.32 10.05
C GLU A 166 25.74 42.46 8.66
N SER A 167 24.92 42.78 7.64
CA SER A 167 25.36 42.95 6.24
C SER A 167 26.02 41.70 5.60
N GLN A 168 26.02 40.55 6.28
CA GLN A 168 26.61 39.30 5.83
C GLN A 168 25.64 38.13 6.03
N ILE A 169 25.89 37.01 5.35
CA ILE A 169 25.17 35.76 5.60
C ILE A 169 26.16 34.74 6.16
N VAL A 170 26.20 34.65 7.49
CA VAL A 170 27.12 33.78 8.24
C VAL A 170 26.32 32.77 9.06
N ALA A 171 26.68 31.50 8.92
CA ALA A 171 26.03 30.36 9.59
C ALA A 171 24.49 30.31 9.44
N PRO A 172 23.95 30.37 8.20
CA PRO A 172 22.50 30.34 8.00
C PRO A 172 21.89 29.02 8.48
N THR A 173 20.87 29.13 9.32
CA THR A 173 20.10 28.01 9.89
C THR A 173 19.25 27.32 8.82
N VAL A 174 18.60 28.10 7.96
CA VAL A 174 17.73 27.64 6.87
C VAL A 174 18.41 27.82 5.52
N GLY A 175 18.27 26.83 4.64
CA GLY A 175 18.74 26.90 3.27
C GLY A 175 18.17 25.77 2.42
N VAL A 176 18.17 26.00 1.11
CA VAL A 176 17.65 25.05 0.11
C VAL A 176 18.80 24.39 -0.62
N THR A 177 18.77 23.06 -0.69
CA THR A 177 19.73 22.27 -1.47
C THR A 177 19.15 21.91 -2.83
N VAL A 178 19.94 22.02 -3.89
CA VAL A 178 19.50 21.68 -5.25
C VAL A 178 19.74 20.22 -5.59
N LEU A 179 18.72 19.56 -6.13
CA LEU A 179 18.77 18.20 -6.68
C LEU A 179 18.61 18.22 -8.20
N GLY A 180 19.08 17.15 -8.85
CA GLY A 180 19.09 17.05 -10.30
C GLY A 180 17.74 16.66 -10.91
N ALA A 181 17.10 15.65 -10.32
CA ALA A 181 15.85 15.06 -10.78
C ALA A 181 15.18 14.30 -9.62
N GLY A 182 13.87 14.09 -9.71
CA GLY A 182 13.16 13.09 -8.92
C GLY A 182 13.37 11.68 -9.44
N SER A 183 12.94 10.72 -8.62
CA SER A 183 12.95 9.30 -8.97
C SER A 183 11.69 8.60 -8.47
N MET A 184 11.36 7.47 -9.09
CA MET A 184 10.28 6.58 -8.70
C MET A 184 10.83 5.23 -8.24
N THR A 185 10.20 4.65 -7.23
CA THR A 185 10.39 3.24 -6.89
C THR A 185 9.04 2.54 -6.78
N VAL A 186 9.02 1.23 -6.95
CA VAL A 186 7.80 0.43 -6.81
C VAL A 186 8.11 -0.86 -6.06
N VAL A 187 7.18 -1.26 -5.19
CA VAL A 187 7.21 -2.54 -4.47
C VAL A 187 5.80 -3.12 -4.44
N ALA A 188 5.69 -4.42 -4.15
CA ALA A 188 4.40 -5.00 -3.76
C ALA A 188 3.85 -4.24 -2.55
N ALA A 189 2.55 -3.91 -2.56
CA ALA A 189 1.90 -3.38 -1.38
C ALA A 189 1.85 -4.46 -0.28
N PRO A 190 1.73 -4.08 1.01
CA PRO A 190 1.46 -5.03 2.07
C PRO A 190 0.25 -5.93 1.78
N ASP A 191 0.27 -7.14 2.32
CA ASP A 191 -0.83 -8.09 2.16
C ASP A 191 -2.09 -7.56 2.87
N ASP A 192 -3.22 -7.63 2.18
CA ASP A 192 -4.57 -7.43 2.68
C ASP A 192 -5.47 -8.57 2.17
N THR A 193 -6.78 -8.49 2.43
CA THR A 193 -7.76 -9.50 2.00
C THR A 193 -7.82 -9.68 0.48
N GLU A 194 -7.38 -8.71 -0.31
CA GLU A 194 -7.41 -8.76 -1.78
C GLU A 194 -6.03 -8.97 -2.42
N SER A 195 -4.93 -8.54 -1.77
CA SER A 195 -3.57 -8.59 -2.36
C SER A 195 -2.78 -9.85 -2.03
N LYS A 196 -3.15 -10.61 -1.00
CA LYS A 196 -2.47 -11.88 -0.64
C LYS A 196 -2.72 -12.98 -1.67
N ALA A 197 -1.95 -14.07 -1.60
CA ALA A 197 -2.19 -15.22 -2.46
C ALA A 197 -3.57 -15.84 -2.19
N GLY A 198 -4.26 -16.31 -3.24
CA GLY A 198 -5.62 -16.86 -3.08
C GLY A 198 -6.29 -17.25 -4.38
N ILE A 199 -7.58 -17.61 -4.28
CA ILE A 199 -8.40 -18.03 -5.42
C ILE A 199 -9.11 -16.83 -6.07
N VAL A 200 -9.03 -16.74 -7.39
CA VAL A 200 -9.89 -15.91 -8.22
C VAL A 200 -10.87 -16.79 -8.99
N THR A 201 -12.13 -16.37 -9.05
CA THR A 201 -13.17 -17.14 -9.73
C THR A 201 -13.17 -16.81 -11.22
N ALA A 202 -13.10 -17.82 -12.08
CA ALA A 202 -13.20 -17.71 -13.52
C ALA A 202 -14.50 -16.99 -13.96
N ASN A 203 -14.51 -16.45 -15.17
CA ASN A 203 -15.64 -15.70 -15.74
C ASN A 203 -16.10 -14.52 -14.84
N THR A 204 -15.14 -13.81 -14.25
CA THR A 204 -15.36 -12.65 -13.39
C THR A 204 -14.60 -11.43 -13.89
N THR A 205 -15.30 -10.30 -13.97
CA THR A 205 -14.74 -9.00 -14.35
C THR A 205 -14.17 -8.26 -13.13
N GLY A 206 -13.02 -7.61 -13.33
CA GLY A 206 -12.43 -6.70 -12.35
C GLY A 206 -11.98 -7.36 -11.04
N VAL A 207 -11.51 -8.61 -11.08
CA VAL A 207 -10.91 -9.26 -9.92
C VAL A 207 -9.59 -8.60 -9.56
N VAL A 208 -9.28 -8.44 -8.27
CA VAL A 208 -7.97 -7.90 -7.85
C VAL A 208 -6.90 -8.97 -8.04
N LEU A 209 -5.90 -8.65 -8.85
CA LEU A 209 -4.76 -9.53 -9.12
C LEU A 209 -3.52 -9.12 -8.33
N GLY A 210 -3.35 -7.83 -8.03
CA GLY A 210 -2.25 -7.34 -7.20
C GLY A 210 -2.38 -5.88 -6.82
N LYS A 211 -1.61 -5.44 -5.83
CA LYS A 211 -1.52 -4.05 -5.39
C LYS A 211 -0.04 -3.65 -5.31
N PHE A 212 0.31 -2.49 -5.85
CA PHE A 212 1.69 -2.01 -5.93
C PHE A 212 1.82 -0.60 -5.38
N ARG A 213 2.81 -0.39 -4.53
CA ARG A 213 3.07 0.91 -3.90
C ARG A 213 4.23 1.59 -4.62
N PHE A 214 3.90 2.71 -5.26
CA PHE A 214 4.85 3.61 -5.92
C PHE A 214 5.28 4.70 -4.94
N THR A 215 6.56 5.06 -4.94
CA THR A 215 7.13 6.11 -4.08
C THR A 215 7.91 7.09 -4.94
N ALA A 216 7.53 8.36 -4.88
CA ALA A 216 8.30 9.44 -5.49
C ALA A 216 9.28 10.03 -4.48
N ALA A 217 10.50 10.31 -4.93
CA ALA A 217 11.51 10.97 -4.12
C ALA A 217 11.90 12.31 -4.74
N SER A 218 12.25 13.28 -3.88
CA SER A 218 12.80 14.60 -4.22
C SER A 218 11.84 15.59 -4.89
N GLU A 219 10.89 15.13 -5.70
CA GLU A 219 9.81 15.94 -6.28
C GLU A 219 8.57 15.10 -6.56
N THR A 220 7.48 15.77 -6.92
CA THR A 220 6.28 15.10 -7.40
C THR A 220 6.53 14.50 -8.78
N MET A 221 6.17 13.24 -8.97
CA MET A 221 6.42 12.49 -10.20
C MET A 221 5.11 12.01 -10.83
N LYS A 222 4.94 12.26 -12.13
CA LYS A 222 3.76 11.87 -12.90
C LYS A 222 4.06 10.69 -13.82
N VAL A 223 3.51 9.52 -13.52
CA VAL A 223 3.68 8.32 -14.34
C VAL A 223 2.88 8.46 -15.63
N THR A 224 3.53 8.37 -16.77
CA THR A 224 2.93 8.49 -18.12
C THR A 224 2.96 7.18 -18.87
N LYS A 225 3.93 6.30 -18.57
CA LYS A 225 4.02 4.95 -19.13
C LYS A 225 4.29 3.90 -18.06
N LEU A 226 3.60 2.77 -18.15
CA LEU A 226 3.74 1.64 -17.24
C LEU A 226 3.42 0.34 -17.98
N GLN A 227 4.18 -0.72 -17.70
CA GLN A 227 3.86 -2.06 -18.20
C GLN A 227 3.57 -3.00 -17.03
N VAL A 228 2.58 -3.86 -17.24
CA VAL A 228 2.25 -4.97 -16.34
C VAL A 228 2.49 -6.27 -17.10
N LEU A 229 3.27 -7.17 -16.52
CA LEU A 229 3.42 -8.54 -17.02
C LEU A 229 2.46 -9.45 -16.27
N VAL A 230 1.71 -10.25 -17.01
CA VAL A 230 0.85 -11.33 -16.51
C VAL A 230 1.46 -12.65 -16.94
N ASN A 231 1.65 -13.59 -16.00
CA ASN A 231 2.20 -14.92 -16.30
C ASN A 231 1.81 -15.95 -15.23
N ASP A 232 2.35 -17.15 -15.38
CA ASP A 232 2.08 -18.35 -14.57
C ASP A 232 3.15 -18.64 -13.50
N SER A 233 4.09 -17.71 -13.28
CA SER A 233 5.19 -17.92 -12.34
C SER A 233 5.57 -16.65 -11.59
N ASN A 234 6.22 -16.75 -10.43
CA ASN A 234 6.72 -15.59 -9.70
C ASN A 234 8.01 -15.02 -10.33
N SER A 235 7.96 -14.62 -11.59
CA SER A 235 9.08 -14.08 -12.35
C SER A 235 8.64 -12.86 -13.14
N ALA A 236 9.13 -11.68 -12.76
CA ALA A 236 8.79 -10.43 -13.42
C ALA A 236 9.41 -10.24 -14.83
N THR A 237 10.05 -11.28 -15.37
CA THR A 237 10.67 -11.29 -16.70
C THR A 237 10.27 -12.47 -17.57
N ALA A 238 9.59 -13.49 -17.02
CA ALA A 238 9.16 -14.66 -17.79
C ALA A 238 7.91 -14.33 -18.60
N THR A 239 8.01 -14.44 -19.93
CA THR A 239 6.86 -14.25 -20.83
C THR A 239 6.20 -15.58 -21.13
N THR A 240 4.87 -15.59 -21.22
CA THR A 240 4.10 -16.78 -21.55
C THR A 240 2.88 -16.41 -22.38
N THR A 241 2.48 -17.28 -23.30
CA THR A 241 1.22 -17.16 -24.03
C THR A 241 0.05 -17.72 -23.24
N ALA A 242 0.30 -18.52 -22.19
CA ALA A 242 -0.75 -19.11 -21.36
C ALA A 242 -1.61 -18.00 -20.73
N SER A 243 -0.98 -16.95 -20.19
CA SER A 243 -1.65 -15.86 -19.46
C SER A 243 -2.90 -15.23 -20.12
N SER A 244 -2.99 -15.22 -21.45
CA SER A 244 -4.17 -14.71 -22.16
C SER A 244 -5.38 -15.66 -22.12
N ASP A 245 -5.15 -16.92 -21.82
CA ASP A 245 -6.17 -17.96 -21.62
C ASP A 245 -6.85 -17.77 -20.26
N GLU A 246 -6.13 -17.35 -19.22
CA GLU A 246 -6.70 -17.08 -17.89
C GLU A 246 -7.27 -15.67 -17.75
N VAL A 247 -6.59 -14.65 -18.27
CA VAL A 247 -6.96 -13.24 -18.10
C VAL A 247 -6.98 -12.54 -19.46
N SER A 248 -8.05 -11.82 -19.78
CA SER A 248 -8.17 -11.16 -21.10
C SER A 248 -7.78 -9.68 -21.09
N VAL A 249 -8.10 -8.97 -20.00
CA VAL A 249 -7.90 -7.52 -19.86
C VAL A 249 -7.35 -7.21 -18.48
N ILE A 250 -6.44 -6.24 -18.42
CA ILE A 250 -5.93 -5.67 -17.17
C ILE A 250 -6.37 -4.22 -17.03
N TYR A 251 -6.67 -3.82 -15.79
CA TYR A 251 -7.06 -2.48 -15.40
C TYR A 251 -6.14 -1.96 -14.30
N LEU A 252 -5.87 -0.65 -14.34
CA LEU A 252 -5.24 0.07 -13.25
C LEU A 252 -6.29 0.90 -12.50
N TYR A 253 -6.25 0.86 -11.17
CA TYR A 253 -7.14 1.60 -10.28
C TYR A 253 -6.36 2.44 -9.26
N ASP A 254 -6.79 3.68 -9.06
CA ASP A 254 -6.41 4.56 -7.94
C ASP A 254 -7.60 4.69 -6.98
N GLY A 255 -7.53 3.99 -5.85
CA GLY A 255 -8.70 3.76 -5.00
C GLY A 255 -9.83 3.06 -5.78
N ALA A 256 -10.99 3.70 -5.85
CA ALA A 256 -12.15 3.18 -6.59
C ALA A 256 -12.19 3.58 -8.07
N ALA A 257 -11.35 4.54 -8.50
CA ALA A 257 -11.37 5.06 -9.86
C ALA A 257 -10.48 4.21 -10.78
N GLN A 258 -11.04 3.70 -11.87
CA GLN A 258 -10.25 3.13 -12.96
C GLN A 258 -9.50 4.24 -13.68
N ILE A 259 -8.17 4.10 -13.80
CA ILE A 259 -7.31 5.10 -14.45
C ILE A 259 -6.80 4.63 -15.82
N ALA A 260 -6.75 3.32 -16.07
CA ALA A 260 -6.36 2.76 -17.36
C ALA A 260 -6.85 1.31 -17.55
N SER A 261 -6.87 0.85 -18.80
CA SER A 261 -7.15 -0.55 -19.18
C SER A 261 -6.37 -0.95 -20.43
N GLY A 262 -5.97 -2.21 -20.55
CA GLY A 262 -5.26 -2.73 -21.71
C GLY A 262 -5.43 -4.24 -21.86
N ALA A 263 -5.37 -4.72 -23.09
CA ALA A 263 -5.43 -6.15 -23.41
C ALA A 263 -4.06 -6.81 -23.23
N ILE A 264 -4.07 -8.11 -22.95
CA ILE A 264 -2.84 -8.91 -22.86
C ILE A 264 -2.25 -9.13 -24.25
N THR A 265 -0.94 -8.90 -24.38
CA THR A 265 -0.19 -9.30 -25.58
C THR A 265 -0.12 -10.82 -25.62
N GLY A 266 -0.85 -11.48 -26.52
CA GLY A 266 -0.97 -12.94 -26.52
C GLY A 266 0.18 -13.71 -27.19
N THR A 267 1.14 -13.05 -27.85
CA THR A 267 2.20 -13.74 -28.62
C THR A 267 3.53 -12.96 -28.64
N GLY A 268 4.61 -13.65 -29.05
CA GLY A 268 5.92 -13.05 -29.27
C GLY A 268 6.74 -12.85 -28.00
N THR A 269 7.83 -12.07 -28.09
CA THR A 269 8.79 -11.87 -27.00
C THR A 269 8.25 -11.03 -25.84
N ASN A 270 7.06 -10.45 -25.99
CA ASN A 270 6.36 -9.67 -24.98
C ASN A 270 5.03 -10.33 -24.60
N ALA A 271 4.88 -11.63 -24.84
CA ALA A 271 3.68 -12.36 -24.43
C ALA A 271 3.42 -12.20 -22.93
N GLY A 272 2.18 -11.91 -22.56
CA GLY A 272 1.77 -11.59 -21.19
C GLY A 272 1.87 -10.10 -20.81
N VAL A 273 2.51 -9.26 -21.62
CA VAL A 273 2.68 -7.82 -21.29
C VAL A 273 1.43 -7.01 -21.68
N VAL A 274 1.01 -6.12 -20.78
CA VAL A 274 0.02 -5.07 -21.00
C VAL A 274 0.70 -3.71 -20.91
N TYR A 275 0.43 -2.86 -21.90
CA TYR A 275 1.03 -1.53 -22.01
C TYR A 275 0.01 -0.45 -21.63
N PHE A 276 0.41 0.45 -20.74
CA PHE A 276 -0.36 1.62 -20.37
C PHE A 276 0.42 2.88 -20.71
N GLU A 277 -0.18 3.76 -21.52
CA GLU A 277 0.39 5.05 -21.86
C GLU A 277 -0.69 6.13 -21.85
N ASN A 278 -0.41 7.25 -21.20
CA ASN A 278 -1.25 8.45 -21.26
C ASN A 278 -0.35 9.68 -21.18
N SER A 279 -0.34 10.49 -22.25
CA SER A 279 0.45 11.72 -22.32
C SER A 279 0.05 12.76 -21.27
N ASN A 280 -1.19 12.70 -20.76
CA ASN A 280 -1.68 13.55 -19.67
C ASN A 280 -1.31 13.01 -18.27
N GLY A 281 -0.77 11.79 -18.18
CA GLY A 281 -0.46 11.05 -16.95
C GLY A 281 -1.48 9.97 -16.63
N LEU A 282 -1.00 8.81 -16.21
CA LEU A 282 -1.79 7.72 -15.62
C LEU A 282 -2.16 8.06 -14.16
N PHE A 283 -1.17 8.49 -13.38
CA PHE A 283 -1.32 8.94 -11.99
C PHE A 283 -0.10 9.78 -11.56
N GLU A 284 -0.23 10.48 -10.43
CA GLU A 284 0.80 11.34 -9.86
C GLU A 284 1.09 10.95 -8.41
N VAL A 285 2.37 10.93 -8.04
CA VAL A 285 2.81 10.67 -6.67
C VAL A 285 3.54 11.90 -6.15
N ALA A 286 3.04 12.47 -5.06
CA ALA A 286 3.61 13.68 -4.47
C ALA A 286 5.05 13.44 -3.97
N LYS A 287 5.85 14.52 -3.92
CA LYS A 287 7.21 14.52 -3.35
C LYS A 287 7.25 13.78 -2.01
N ASP A 288 8.18 12.82 -1.93
CA ASP A 288 8.50 12.04 -0.73
C ASP A 288 7.28 11.30 -0.14
N ALA A 289 6.30 10.96 -1.00
CA ALA A 289 5.08 10.27 -0.65
C ALA A 289 4.92 8.95 -1.43
N THR A 290 3.95 8.15 -1.00
CA THR A 290 3.61 6.88 -1.65
C THR A 290 2.18 6.86 -2.16
N LYS A 291 1.93 6.16 -3.26
CA LYS A 291 0.59 5.86 -3.78
C LYS A 291 0.47 4.38 -4.13
N THR A 292 -0.64 3.76 -3.73
CA THR A 292 -0.94 2.36 -4.07
C THR A 292 -1.84 2.31 -5.30
N ILE A 293 -1.42 1.58 -6.33
CA ILE A 293 -2.20 1.27 -7.52
C ILE A 293 -2.66 -0.18 -7.44
N THR A 294 -3.95 -0.40 -7.68
CA THR A 294 -4.54 -1.74 -7.73
C THR A 294 -4.59 -2.21 -9.18
N VAL A 295 -4.02 -3.38 -9.43
CA VAL A 295 -4.11 -4.08 -10.72
C VAL A 295 -5.28 -5.05 -10.63
N LYS A 296 -6.28 -4.85 -11.48
CA LYS A 296 -7.43 -5.73 -11.63
C LYS A 296 -7.42 -6.40 -13.01
N GLY A 297 -8.12 -7.50 -13.16
CA GLY A 297 -8.29 -8.12 -14.48
C GLY A 297 -9.60 -8.85 -14.65
N ASP A 298 -9.90 -9.19 -15.90
CA ASP A 298 -11.04 -10.00 -16.27
C ASP A 298 -10.58 -11.44 -16.52
N THR A 299 -11.02 -12.35 -15.65
CA THR A 299 -10.74 -13.78 -15.83
C THR A 299 -11.65 -14.36 -16.88
N ASN A 300 -11.11 -15.15 -17.80
CA ASN A 300 -11.90 -15.88 -18.78
C ASN A 300 -12.72 -17.01 -18.12
N SER A 301 -13.73 -17.51 -18.83
CA SER A 301 -14.45 -18.70 -18.39
C SER A 301 -13.65 -19.97 -18.63
N ILE A 302 -13.88 -21.02 -17.84
CA ILE A 302 -13.27 -22.34 -18.09
C ILE A 302 -13.59 -22.86 -19.49
N THR A 303 -14.85 -22.73 -19.91
CA THR A 303 -15.28 -23.08 -21.27
C THR A 303 -14.67 -22.21 -22.37
N GLY A 304 -14.11 -21.06 -22.00
CA GLY A 304 -13.45 -20.11 -22.87
C GLY A 304 -11.93 -20.27 -22.94
N GLY A 305 -11.37 -21.28 -22.26
CA GLY A 305 -9.95 -21.61 -22.32
C GLY A 305 -9.20 -21.47 -20.99
N ALA A 306 -9.78 -20.85 -19.96
CA ALA A 306 -9.11 -20.75 -18.66
C ALA A 306 -9.00 -22.13 -18.01
N ASP A 307 -7.84 -22.44 -17.44
CA ASP A 307 -7.61 -23.71 -16.76
C ASP A 307 -7.85 -23.59 -15.24
N SER A 308 -8.51 -24.61 -14.67
CA SER A 308 -8.64 -24.71 -13.22
C SER A 308 -7.28 -24.95 -12.58
N SER A 309 -7.06 -24.34 -11.40
CA SER A 309 -5.80 -24.24 -10.67
C SER A 309 -4.69 -23.41 -11.33
N ALA A 310 -4.88 -22.87 -12.55
CA ALA A 310 -3.85 -22.10 -13.25
C ALA A 310 -3.38 -20.92 -12.40
N SER A 311 -2.06 -20.75 -12.29
CA SER A 311 -1.45 -19.65 -11.57
C SER A 311 -1.48 -18.39 -12.44
N VAL A 312 -1.87 -17.28 -11.83
CA VAL A 312 -1.78 -15.95 -12.41
C VAL A 312 -1.00 -15.07 -11.44
N PHE A 313 0.12 -14.54 -11.91
CA PHE A 313 0.85 -13.48 -11.26
C PHE A 313 0.74 -12.22 -12.10
N VAL A 314 0.70 -11.07 -11.42
CA VAL A 314 0.89 -9.77 -12.06
C VAL A 314 2.16 -9.14 -11.53
N HIS A 315 2.92 -8.51 -12.41
CA HIS A 315 4.18 -7.85 -12.09
C HIS A 315 4.20 -6.46 -12.69
N ILE A 316 4.73 -5.49 -11.96
CA ILE A 316 5.20 -4.25 -12.57
C ILE A 316 6.54 -4.55 -13.24
N VAL A 317 6.62 -4.30 -14.55
CA VAL A 317 7.84 -4.55 -15.33
C VAL A 317 8.89 -3.50 -14.96
N GLY A 318 10.07 -3.98 -14.56
CA GLY A 318 11.24 -3.14 -14.29
C GLY A 318 12.25 -3.15 -15.43
N SER A 319 13.31 -2.37 -15.27
CA SER A 319 14.40 -2.30 -16.24
C SER A 319 14.96 -3.69 -16.57
N GLY A 320 15.08 -4.00 -17.86
CA GLY A 320 15.49 -5.31 -18.36
C GLY A 320 14.37 -6.34 -18.51
N GLY A 321 13.13 -6.01 -18.13
CA GLY A 321 11.95 -6.85 -18.35
C GLY A 321 11.36 -6.76 -19.77
N PRO A 322 10.42 -7.66 -20.12
CA PRO A 322 9.81 -7.71 -21.43
C PRO A 322 8.97 -6.46 -21.70
N GLY A 323 9.13 -5.87 -22.88
CA GLY A 323 8.38 -4.66 -23.27
C GLY A 323 8.65 -3.43 -22.40
N TYR A 324 9.74 -3.40 -21.63
CA TYR A 324 10.04 -2.30 -20.71
C TYR A 324 10.09 -0.93 -21.39
N ASP A 325 9.21 -0.03 -20.96
CA ASP A 325 9.13 1.37 -21.40
C ASP A 325 8.43 2.20 -20.31
N PHE A 326 9.00 2.21 -19.10
CA PHE A 326 8.50 3.01 -17.99
C PHE A 326 8.89 4.48 -18.15
N GLU A 327 7.97 5.38 -17.81
CA GLU A 327 8.23 6.83 -17.76
C GLU A 327 7.45 7.48 -16.62
N ALA A 328 8.15 8.20 -15.75
CA ALA A 328 7.59 9.15 -14.80
C ALA A 328 8.21 10.52 -14.97
N LYS A 329 7.41 11.54 -15.28
CA LYS A 329 7.87 12.92 -15.52
C LYS A 329 7.98 13.69 -14.22
N GLY A 330 9.17 14.20 -13.93
CA GLY A 330 9.40 15.27 -12.97
C GLY A 330 9.39 16.65 -13.65
N THR A 331 9.91 17.65 -12.96
CA THR A 331 9.90 19.05 -13.40
C THR A 331 10.81 19.30 -14.60
N VAL A 332 12.00 18.67 -14.62
CA VAL A 332 13.05 18.92 -15.63
C VAL A 332 13.47 17.68 -16.41
N SER A 333 13.16 16.50 -15.91
CA SER A 333 13.50 15.23 -16.56
C SER A 333 12.50 14.14 -16.21
N SER A 334 12.43 13.11 -17.07
CA SER A 334 11.75 11.87 -16.75
C SER A 334 12.68 10.92 -16.00
N ASP A 335 12.15 10.18 -15.03
CA ASP A 335 12.71 8.92 -14.59
C ASP A 335 12.16 7.80 -15.48
N THR A 336 13.08 7.10 -16.15
CA THR A 336 12.77 6.00 -17.06
C THR A 336 13.33 4.67 -16.53
N THR A 337 13.60 4.58 -15.23
CA THR A 337 14.23 3.43 -14.57
C THR A 337 13.50 3.05 -13.28
N ILE A 338 12.91 1.85 -13.24
CA ILE A 338 12.39 1.25 -12.01
C ILE A 338 12.84 -0.20 -11.87
N THR A 339 12.91 -0.67 -10.63
CA THR A 339 13.06 -2.11 -10.35
C THR A 339 11.70 -2.79 -10.38
N ALA A 340 11.64 -4.00 -10.91
CA ALA A 340 10.38 -4.75 -11.02
C ALA A 340 9.79 -5.07 -9.65
N ALA A 341 8.46 -5.19 -9.59
CA ALA A 341 7.75 -5.61 -8.38
C ALA A 341 6.77 -6.73 -8.72
N SER A 342 6.76 -7.80 -7.91
CA SER A 342 5.90 -8.97 -8.11
C SER A 342 4.71 -8.99 -7.17
N GLY A 343 3.52 -9.24 -7.72
CA GLY A 343 2.33 -9.59 -6.96
C GLY A 343 2.41 -10.98 -6.35
N LYS A 344 1.32 -11.43 -5.75
CA LYS A 344 1.15 -12.77 -5.20
C LYS A 344 0.37 -13.65 -6.16
N GLU A 345 0.48 -14.96 -5.97
CA GLU A 345 -0.23 -15.94 -6.79
C GLU A 345 -1.75 -15.80 -6.66
N LYS A 346 -2.43 -15.72 -7.80
CA LYS A 346 -3.87 -15.92 -7.90
C LYS A 346 -4.12 -17.21 -8.66
N ALA A 347 -4.76 -18.19 -8.04
CA ALA A 347 -5.15 -19.41 -8.75
C ALA A 347 -6.58 -19.28 -9.29
N VAL A 348 -6.75 -19.59 -10.57
CA VAL A 348 -8.05 -19.55 -11.25
C VAL A 348 -8.82 -20.82 -10.94
N TYR A 349 -10.08 -20.67 -10.53
CA TYR A 349 -11.01 -21.79 -10.35
C TYR A 349 -12.41 -21.38 -10.81
N LYS A 350 -13.23 -22.32 -11.27
CA LYS A 350 -14.62 -22.07 -11.71
C LYS A 350 -15.52 -21.59 -10.57
N THR A 351 -15.28 -22.08 -9.37
CA THR A 351 -15.94 -21.72 -8.12
C THR A 351 -14.95 -21.87 -6.97
N LYS A 352 -15.35 -21.46 -5.76
CA LYS A 352 -14.52 -21.60 -4.56
C LYS A 352 -15.36 -21.84 -3.32
N PRO A 353 -14.84 -22.61 -2.34
CA PRO A 353 -15.47 -22.72 -1.04
C PRO A 353 -15.21 -21.46 -0.20
N THR A 354 -16.22 -21.09 0.58
CA THR A 354 -16.05 -20.28 1.79
C THR A 354 -16.34 -21.13 3.02
N ILE A 355 -15.41 -21.18 3.97
CA ILE A 355 -15.50 -22.05 5.14
C ILE A 355 -15.62 -21.21 6.41
N ALA A 356 -16.46 -21.63 7.34
CA ALA A 356 -16.54 -21.04 8.68
C ALA A 356 -16.83 -22.13 9.72
N VAL A 357 -16.42 -21.91 10.98
CA VAL A 357 -16.68 -22.83 12.10
C VAL A 357 -17.56 -22.18 13.15
N GLN A 358 -18.29 -23.00 13.90
CA GLN A 358 -19.07 -22.60 15.05
C GLN A 358 -19.12 -23.74 16.09
N ALA A 359 -19.37 -23.37 17.36
CA ALA A 359 -19.58 -24.36 18.40
C ALA A 359 -20.94 -25.05 18.23
N PRO A 360 -21.03 -26.39 18.43
CA PRO A 360 -22.33 -27.04 18.55
C PRO A 360 -23.03 -26.57 19.84
N SER A 361 -24.37 -26.65 19.87
CA SER A 361 -25.15 -26.31 21.06
C SER A 361 -25.11 -27.36 22.17
N ASN A 362 -24.47 -28.51 21.91
CA ASN A 362 -24.39 -29.65 22.80
C ASN A 362 -23.27 -29.50 23.84
N LYS A 363 -23.48 -30.11 25.01
CA LYS A 363 -22.44 -30.31 26.01
C LYS A 363 -21.64 -31.58 25.71
N LEU A 364 -20.42 -31.66 26.27
CA LEU A 364 -19.61 -32.87 26.22
C LEU A 364 -20.23 -33.94 27.11
N THR A 365 -20.49 -35.13 26.55
CA THR A 365 -21.01 -36.29 27.27
C THR A 365 -20.19 -37.53 26.96
N GLY A 366 -20.26 -38.55 27.81
CA GLY A 366 -19.76 -39.89 27.46
C GLY A 366 -20.54 -40.47 26.27
N GLY A 367 -19.87 -41.25 25.43
CA GLY A 367 -20.42 -41.72 24.15
C GLY A 367 -20.22 -40.71 23.02
N SER A 368 -21.11 -40.73 22.03
CA SER A 368 -21.03 -39.81 20.88
C SER A 368 -21.45 -38.41 21.28
N ALA A 369 -20.59 -37.42 21.04
CA ALA A 369 -20.86 -36.01 21.30
C ALA A 369 -20.44 -35.15 20.09
N PRO A 370 -21.28 -34.18 19.64
CA PRO A 370 -20.90 -33.18 18.65
C PRO A 370 -19.75 -32.33 19.16
N VAL A 371 -18.70 -32.15 18.37
CA VAL A 371 -17.49 -31.41 18.79
C VAL A 371 -17.29 -30.10 18.03
N ILE A 372 -17.72 -30.07 16.77
CA ILE A 372 -17.62 -28.89 15.91
C ILE A 372 -18.77 -28.87 14.90
N GLU A 373 -19.22 -27.68 14.56
CA GLU A 373 -20.00 -27.43 13.36
C GLU A 373 -19.20 -26.54 12.42
N PHE A 374 -19.30 -26.80 11.12
CA PHE A 374 -18.69 -25.96 10.11
C PHE A 374 -19.62 -25.77 8.93
N LYS A 375 -19.46 -24.65 8.24
CA LYS A 375 -20.23 -24.28 7.05
C LYS A 375 -19.31 -24.28 5.85
N ILE A 376 -19.81 -24.81 4.74
CA ILE A 376 -19.18 -24.64 3.43
C ILE A 376 -20.21 -23.94 2.55
N THR A 377 -19.82 -22.80 1.99
CA THR A 377 -20.59 -22.04 1.01
C THR A 377 -19.92 -22.18 -0.34
N ALA A 378 -20.65 -22.61 -1.36
CA ALA A 378 -20.18 -22.56 -2.74
C ALA A 378 -20.40 -21.15 -3.31
N ASP A 379 -19.46 -20.67 -4.12
CA ASP A 379 -19.67 -19.45 -4.90
C ASP A 379 -20.89 -19.61 -5.84
N ALA A 380 -21.53 -18.51 -6.22
CA ALA A 380 -22.73 -18.53 -7.05
C ALA A 380 -22.47 -19.03 -8.49
N LYS A 381 -21.22 -19.17 -8.91
CA LYS A 381 -20.83 -19.57 -10.28
C LYS A 381 -20.99 -21.07 -10.56
N GLU A 382 -20.68 -21.93 -9.59
CA GLU A 382 -20.76 -23.39 -9.73
C GLU A 382 -20.78 -24.07 -8.34
N GLN A 383 -21.28 -25.30 -8.28
CA GLN A 383 -21.22 -26.14 -7.08
C GLN A 383 -19.78 -26.43 -6.63
N VAL A 384 -19.57 -26.54 -5.33
CA VAL A 384 -18.33 -27.04 -4.74
C VAL A 384 -18.54 -28.46 -4.26
N SER A 385 -17.65 -29.38 -4.62
CA SER A 385 -17.62 -30.74 -4.07
C SER A 385 -16.48 -30.86 -3.05
N PHE A 386 -16.66 -31.59 -1.95
CA PHE A 386 -15.54 -31.96 -1.08
C PHE A 386 -15.55 -33.45 -0.70
N LYS A 387 -14.37 -34.00 -0.42
CA LYS A 387 -14.20 -35.41 -0.01
C LYS A 387 -13.40 -35.62 1.25
N ALA A 388 -12.66 -34.63 1.74
CA ALA A 388 -11.86 -34.80 2.96
C ALA A 388 -11.86 -33.53 3.81
N ILE A 389 -11.88 -33.73 5.13
CA ILE A 389 -11.60 -32.71 6.16
C ILE A 389 -10.70 -33.30 7.24
N THR A 390 -9.91 -32.46 7.92
CA THR A 390 -9.09 -32.88 9.07
C THR A 390 -9.31 -31.96 10.26
N LEU A 391 -9.30 -32.55 11.46
CA LEU A 391 -9.53 -31.89 12.74
C LEU A 391 -8.32 -32.07 13.64
N ASP A 392 -7.82 -30.99 14.25
CA ASP A 392 -7.03 -31.09 15.48
C ASP A 392 -8.00 -31.36 16.62
N VAL A 393 -7.72 -32.36 17.46
CA VAL A 393 -8.55 -32.73 18.61
C VAL A 393 -7.69 -32.78 19.87
N SER A 394 -8.11 -32.05 20.91
CA SER A 394 -7.40 -32.00 22.20
C SER A 394 -8.39 -32.09 23.37
N PRO A 395 -8.62 -33.29 23.94
CA PRO A 395 -9.47 -33.47 25.10
C PRO A 395 -8.72 -33.16 26.42
N THR A 396 -9.44 -32.60 27.38
CA THR A 396 -9.01 -32.46 28.78
C THR A 396 -10.03 -33.15 29.67
N GLY A 397 -9.60 -33.93 30.66
CA GLY A 397 -10.52 -34.62 31.58
C GLY A 397 -11.48 -35.61 30.91
N ALA A 398 -11.17 -36.04 29.69
CA ALA A 398 -11.90 -37.03 28.90
C ALA A 398 -10.91 -37.82 28.01
N THR A 399 -11.31 -39.00 27.54
CA THR A 399 -10.57 -39.79 26.55
C THR A 399 -11.36 -39.83 25.25
N VAL A 400 -10.74 -39.48 24.13
CA VAL A 400 -11.31 -39.62 22.78
C VAL A 400 -10.90 -40.99 22.23
N THR A 401 -11.87 -41.75 21.74
CA THR A 401 -11.60 -43.04 21.08
C THR A 401 -10.96 -42.81 19.72
N ALA A 402 -10.04 -43.69 19.30
CA ALA A 402 -9.47 -43.64 17.95
C ALA A 402 -10.61 -43.61 16.90
N PRO A 403 -10.54 -42.73 15.90
CA PRO A 403 -11.63 -42.54 14.95
C PRO A 403 -11.72 -43.74 13.99
N THR A 404 -12.93 -44.26 13.83
CA THR A 404 -13.30 -45.27 12.84
C THR A 404 -14.55 -44.81 12.08
N THR A 405 -14.82 -45.40 10.92
CA THR A 405 -16.04 -45.13 10.15
C THR A 405 -17.33 -45.52 10.90
N SER A 406 -17.23 -46.29 12.00
CA SER A 406 -18.37 -46.71 12.81
C SER A 406 -18.60 -45.87 14.07
N ASN A 407 -17.61 -45.11 14.54
CA ASN A 407 -17.69 -44.34 15.80
C ASN A 407 -17.58 -42.82 15.62
N VAL A 408 -17.26 -42.36 14.42
CA VAL A 408 -17.33 -40.95 14.00
C VAL A 408 -18.58 -40.74 13.16
N THR A 409 -19.24 -39.60 13.34
CA THR A 409 -20.33 -39.17 12.45
C THR A 409 -20.04 -37.80 11.89
N LEU A 410 -19.99 -37.69 10.57
CA LEU A 410 -20.05 -36.42 9.85
C LEU A 410 -21.47 -36.27 9.27
N ARG A 411 -22.24 -35.33 9.78
CA ARG A 411 -23.63 -35.11 9.42
C ARG A 411 -23.79 -33.82 8.64
N ASN A 412 -24.47 -33.86 7.49
CA ASN A 412 -25.02 -32.67 6.86
C ASN A 412 -26.28 -32.26 7.64
N VAL A 413 -26.17 -31.18 8.41
CA VAL A 413 -27.25 -30.65 9.23
C VAL A 413 -28.32 -30.00 8.36
N THR A 414 -27.91 -29.37 7.25
CA THR A 414 -28.83 -28.71 6.31
C THR A 414 -29.80 -29.70 5.67
N THR A 415 -29.31 -30.86 5.24
CA THR A 415 -30.14 -31.91 4.60
C THR A 415 -30.58 -33.01 5.58
N SER A 416 -30.14 -32.94 6.84
CA SER A 416 -30.46 -33.91 7.88
C SER A 416 -30.02 -35.36 7.59
N SER A 417 -28.95 -35.54 6.81
CA SER A 417 -28.37 -36.84 6.47
C SER A 417 -26.97 -37.02 7.05
N ASN A 418 -26.58 -38.27 7.32
CA ASN A 418 -25.20 -38.59 7.66
C ASN A 418 -24.42 -38.89 6.37
N LEU A 419 -23.20 -38.38 6.26
CA LEU A 419 -22.30 -38.69 5.16
C LEU A 419 -21.60 -40.03 5.43
N THR A 420 -21.36 -40.79 4.36
CA THR A 420 -20.66 -42.08 4.46
C THR A 420 -19.15 -41.87 4.41
N LEU A 421 -18.45 -42.25 5.48
CA LEU A 421 -17.00 -42.21 5.56
C LEU A 421 -16.39 -43.46 4.91
N ALA A 422 -15.43 -43.27 3.99
CA ALA A 422 -14.61 -44.35 3.44
C ALA A 422 -13.54 -44.77 4.44
N THR A 423 -12.80 -43.80 4.98
CA THR A 423 -11.65 -44.01 5.86
C THR A 423 -11.56 -42.88 6.88
N THR A 424 -11.01 -43.20 8.03
CA THR A 424 -10.61 -42.22 9.05
C THR A 424 -9.18 -42.50 9.51
N THR A 425 -8.44 -41.47 9.89
CA THR A 425 -7.10 -41.60 10.48
C THR A 425 -7.04 -40.88 11.82
N GLY A 426 -6.07 -41.25 12.66
CA GLY A 426 -5.88 -40.71 14.01
C GLY A 426 -5.80 -41.82 15.07
N ALA A 427 -5.28 -41.46 16.23
CA ALA A 427 -5.10 -42.33 17.39
C ALA A 427 -6.10 -41.99 18.51
N ALA A 428 -6.22 -42.89 19.49
CA ALA A 428 -6.96 -42.57 20.71
C ALA A 428 -6.20 -41.52 21.52
N ILE A 429 -6.91 -40.56 22.09
CA ILE A 429 -6.31 -39.44 22.82
C ILE A 429 -6.76 -39.49 24.28
N VAL A 430 -5.81 -39.69 25.19
CA VAL A 430 -6.05 -39.57 26.64
C VAL A 430 -5.98 -38.09 27.03
N GLY A 431 -6.78 -37.69 28.02
CA GLY A 431 -6.89 -36.29 28.46
C GLY A 431 -5.53 -35.63 28.70
N GLY A 432 -5.32 -34.47 28.08
CA GLY A 432 -4.06 -33.72 28.05
C GLY A 432 -3.21 -33.96 26.79
N GLY A 433 -3.57 -34.92 25.93
CA GLY A 433 -2.95 -35.12 24.62
C GLY A 433 -3.65 -34.37 23.48
N THR A 434 -3.06 -34.46 22.28
CA THR A 434 -3.61 -33.90 21.03
C THR A 434 -3.26 -34.83 19.86
N ASP A 435 -4.17 -34.96 18.89
CA ASP A 435 -3.90 -35.64 17.62
C ASP A 435 -4.81 -35.10 16.50
N GLN A 436 -4.49 -35.45 15.25
CA GLN A 436 -5.25 -35.07 14.06
C GLN A 436 -6.14 -36.21 13.55
N PHE A 437 -7.42 -35.91 13.37
CA PHE A 437 -8.40 -36.85 12.84
C PHE A 437 -8.80 -36.44 11.43
N ALA A 438 -8.35 -37.19 10.42
CA ALA A 438 -8.77 -36.98 9.03
C ALA A 438 -9.98 -37.86 8.70
N LEU A 439 -10.96 -37.29 8.01
CA LEU A 439 -12.21 -37.93 7.63
C LEU A 439 -12.36 -37.88 6.10
N TYR A 440 -12.34 -39.05 5.46
CA TYR A 440 -12.49 -39.19 4.00
C TYR A 440 -13.86 -39.76 3.67
N LEU A 441 -14.58 -39.12 2.74
CA LEU A 441 -15.90 -39.57 2.29
C LEU A 441 -15.79 -40.67 1.24
N THR A 442 -16.79 -41.57 1.22
CA THR A 442 -16.95 -42.56 0.13
C THR A 442 -17.32 -41.87 -1.17
N ASN A 443 -18.38 -41.06 -1.13
CA ASN A 443 -18.80 -40.22 -2.24
C ASN A 443 -18.52 -38.77 -1.88
N GLU A 444 -18.24 -37.94 -2.87
CA GLU A 444 -18.16 -36.51 -2.64
C GLU A 444 -19.48 -35.93 -2.10
N GLU A 445 -19.34 -34.88 -1.31
CA GLU A 445 -20.45 -34.06 -0.86
C GLU A 445 -20.47 -32.78 -1.69
N SER A 446 -21.57 -32.58 -2.43
CA SER A 446 -21.76 -31.44 -3.31
C SER A 446 -22.62 -30.36 -2.64
N ILE A 447 -22.09 -29.15 -2.58
CA ILE A 447 -22.77 -27.94 -2.16
C ILE A 447 -23.19 -27.18 -3.42
N PRO A 448 -24.50 -27.03 -3.71
CA PRO A 448 -24.97 -26.33 -4.89
C PRO A 448 -24.49 -24.88 -4.96
N ALA A 449 -24.35 -24.34 -6.17
CA ALA A 449 -23.90 -22.97 -6.42
C ALA A 449 -24.67 -21.94 -5.57
N GLY A 450 -23.95 -21.06 -4.88
CA GLY A 450 -24.50 -20.01 -4.02
C GLY A 450 -25.11 -20.49 -2.70
N GLN A 451 -25.17 -21.80 -2.44
CA GLN A 451 -25.76 -22.35 -1.22
C GLN A 451 -24.72 -22.56 -0.13
N THR A 452 -25.20 -22.58 1.12
CA THR A 452 -24.40 -22.87 2.31
C THR A 452 -24.93 -24.12 2.99
N TYR A 453 -24.09 -25.15 3.10
CA TYR A 453 -24.41 -26.35 3.89
C TYR A 453 -23.66 -26.31 5.22
N THR A 454 -24.36 -26.69 6.28
CA THR A 454 -23.80 -26.80 7.63
C THR A 454 -23.57 -28.28 7.95
N TYR A 455 -22.40 -28.58 8.46
CA TYR A 455 -21.96 -29.92 8.83
C TYR A 455 -21.63 -29.98 10.30
N ARG A 456 -21.80 -31.16 10.90
CA ARG A 456 -21.49 -31.44 12.30
C ARG A 456 -20.65 -32.70 12.39
N VAL A 457 -19.53 -32.61 13.11
CA VAL A 457 -18.71 -33.78 13.46
C VAL A 457 -19.04 -34.20 14.89
N SER A 458 -19.28 -35.49 15.08
CA SER A 458 -19.42 -36.10 16.41
C SER A 458 -18.35 -37.16 16.62
N LEU A 459 -17.70 -37.12 17.78
CA LEU A 459 -16.66 -38.06 18.20
C LEU A 459 -17.11 -38.85 19.43
N THR A 460 -16.47 -39.99 19.68
CA THR A 460 -16.83 -40.87 20.80
C THR A 460 -15.88 -40.69 21.99
N PHE A 461 -16.44 -40.33 23.14
CA PHE A 461 -15.72 -40.04 24.38
C PHE A 461 -15.96 -41.11 25.46
N SER A 462 -14.93 -41.36 26.26
CA SER A 462 -14.99 -42.14 27.49
C SER A 462 -14.25 -41.41 28.62
N ASN A 463 -14.38 -41.88 29.86
CA ASN A 463 -13.73 -41.28 31.03
C ASN A 463 -13.97 -39.77 31.17
N VAL A 464 -15.16 -39.29 30.79
CA VAL A 464 -15.54 -37.87 30.92
C VAL A 464 -15.70 -37.57 32.41
N SER A 465 -14.96 -36.58 32.91
CA SER A 465 -15.04 -36.13 34.30
C SER A 465 -16.48 -35.91 34.75
N ALA A 466 -16.81 -36.30 35.99
CA ALA A 466 -18.12 -36.05 36.58
C ALA A 466 -18.26 -34.62 37.14
N THR A 467 -17.14 -33.89 37.30
CA THR A 467 -17.14 -32.50 37.75
C THR A 467 -17.55 -31.61 36.59
N ALA A 468 -18.56 -30.75 36.78
CA ALA A 468 -19.00 -29.77 35.78
C ALA A 468 -17.83 -28.86 35.36
N GLY A 469 -17.61 -28.71 34.05
CA GLY A 469 -16.45 -28.02 33.49
C GLY A 469 -15.10 -28.72 33.72
N GLY A 470 -15.09 -29.89 34.34
CA GLY A 470 -13.89 -30.70 34.59
C GLY A 470 -13.46 -31.54 33.39
N ALA A 471 -14.28 -31.59 32.34
CA ALA A 471 -13.92 -32.16 31.05
C ALA A 471 -14.25 -31.19 29.91
N SER A 472 -13.36 -31.12 28.92
CA SER A 472 -13.56 -30.35 27.71
C SER A 472 -12.91 -31.04 26.53
N VAL A 473 -13.29 -30.64 25.32
CA VAL A 473 -12.53 -30.92 24.12
C VAL A 473 -12.43 -29.65 23.31
N THR A 474 -11.21 -29.35 22.87
CA THR A 474 -10.93 -28.32 21.90
C THR A 474 -10.74 -28.98 20.55
N THR A 475 -11.44 -28.49 19.54
CA THR A 475 -11.33 -28.95 18.15
C THR A 475 -11.13 -27.79 17.20
N LYS A 476 -10.37 -28.01 16.13
CA LYS A 476 -10.12 -27.01 15.10
C LYS A 476 -10.08 -27.69 13.73
N LEU A 477 -10.67 -27.08 12.70
CA LEU A 477 -10.39 -27.50 11.32
C LEU A 477 -8.96 -27.11 10.96
N VAL A 478 -8.21 -28.06 10.40
CA VAL A 478 -6.79 -27.86 10.08
C VAL A 478 -6.60 -27.75 8.59
N ARG A 479 -5.63 -26.94 8.20
CA ARG A 479 -5.09 -26.86 6.85
C ARG A 479 -3.58 -27.02 6.95
N ASN A 480 -3.11 -28.27 6.82
CA ASN A 480 -1.68 -28.58 6.85
C ASN A 480 -0.98 -28.24 5.54
N GLU A 481 -1.74 -28.05 4.46
CA GLU A 481 -1.19 -27.91 3.12
C GLU A 481 -0.28 -26.69 3.02
N SER A 482 0.93 -26.93 2.52
CA SER A 482 1.97 -25.92 2.31
C SER A 482 2.19 -25.60 0.84
N THR A 483 1.83 -26.54 -0.04
CA THR A 483 2.02 -26.45 -1.49
C THR A 483 0.68 -26.59 -2.21
N LYS A 484 0.45 -25.75 -3.23
CA LYS A 484 -0.75 -25.83 -4.06
C LYS A 484 -0.71 -27.05 -4.97
N ALA A 485 -1.78 -27.83 -4.96
CA ALA A 485 -1.99 -28.83 -6.00
C ALA A 485 -2.28 -28.13 -7.34
N GLY A 486 -1.56 -28.51 -8.41
CA GLY A 486 -1.95 -28.17 -9.77
C GLY A 486 -3.19 -28.98 -10.20
N ALA A 487 -3.63 -28.81 -11.44
CA ALA A 487 -4.78 -29.51 -12.01
C ALA A 487 -4.54 -31.02 -11.93
N THR A 488 -5.31 -31.70 -11.09
CA THR A 488 -5.05 -33.10 -10.75
C THR A 488 -6.31 -33.83 -10.28
N THR A 489 -6.17 -35.14 -10.09
CA THR A 489 -7.26 -36.04 -9.65
C THR A 489 -7.37 -36.09 -8.13
N TYR A 490 -8.50 -36.58 -7.63
CA TYR A 490 -8.70 -36.80 -6.20
C TYR A 490 -7.60 -37.70 -5.61
N ALA A 491 -7.31 -38.83 -6.26
CA ALA A 491 -6.34 -39.80 -5.78
C ALA A 491 -4.93 -39.21 -5.64
N ALA A 492 -4.50 -38.39 -6.61
CA ALA A 492 -3.20 -37.74 -6.58
C ALA A 492 -3.03 -36.79 -5.37
N ILE A 493 -4.11 -36.16 -4.93
CA ILE A 493 -4.09 -35.34 -3.71
C ILE A 493 -4.14 -36.25 -2.48
N ALA A 494 -5.11 -37.17 -2.43
CA ALA A 494 -5.38 -38.03 -1.28
C ALA A 494 -4.20 -38.93 -0.89
N ASP A 495 -3.43 -39.42 -1.87
CA ASP A 495 -2.26 -40.28 -1.67
C ASP A 495 -0.97 -39.48 -1.35
N GLY A 496 -1.11 -38.18 -1.12
CA GLY A 496 -0.03 -37.30 -0.67
C GLY A 496 0.88 -36.76 -1.78
N GLY A 497 0.45 -36.83 -3.04
CA GLY A 497 1.29 -36.47 -4.19
C GLY A 497 1.68 -34.99 -4.27
N ALA A 498 0.91 -34.08 -3.65
CA ALA A 498 1.22 -32.65 -3.56
C ALA A 498 1.62 -32.19 -2.14
N ASP A 499 1.20 -32.93 -1.10
CA ASP A 499 1.49 -32.69 0.31
C ASP A 499 1.20 -33.99 1.07
N GLU A 500 2.07 -34.43 1.99
CA GLU A 500 1.98 -35.78 2.60
C GLU A 500 0.64 -36.03 3.31
N ASN A 501 -0.03 -34.98 3.84
CA ASN A 501 -1.29 -35.08 4.58
C ASN A 501 -2.31 -33.99 4.17
N PRO A 502 -3.04 -34.13 3.05
CA PRO A 502 -4.05 -33.15 2.64
C PRO A 502 -5.19 -33.08 3.68
N SER A 503 -5.43 -31.88 4.20
CA SER A 503 -6.37 -31.64 5.28
C SER A 503 -7.76 -31.26 4.77
N PHE A 504 -7.85 -30.70 3.56
CA PHE A 504 -9.10 -30.41 2.88
C PHE A 504 -8.97 -30.67 1.38
N ILE A 505 -9.79 -31.58 0.87
CA ILE A 505 -9.80 -31.94 -0.56
C ILE A 505 -11.16 -31.57 -1.14
N TRP A 506 -11.15 -30.73 -2.17
CA TRP A 506 -12.34 -30.19 -2.81
C TRP A 506 -12.19 -30.13 -4.34
N SER A 507 -13.30 -29.95 -5.03
CA SER A 507 -13.37 -29.78 -6.48
C SER A 507 -14.20 -28.57 -6.83
N ASP A 508 -13.75 -27.82 -7.84
CA ASP A 508 -14.48 -26.70 -8.42
C ASP A 508 -15.45 -27.14 -9.53
N ASN A 509 -15.59 -28.45 -9.76
CA ASN A 509 -16.48 -29.04 -10.76
C ASN A 509 -16.31 -28.40 -12.15
N SER A 510 -15.06 -28.08 -12.49
CA SER A 510 -14.73 -27.44 -13.77
C SER A 510 -14.69 -28.40 -14.93
N ALA A 511 -14.44 -29.70 -14.70
CA ALA A 511 -14.45 -30.69 -15.75
C ALA A 511 -15.87 -31.04 -16.22
N THR A 512 -16.03 -31.20 -17.54
CA THR A 512 -17.28 -31.74 -18.09
C THR A 512 -17.40 -33.20 -17.72
N GLY A 513 -18.50 -33.59 -17.04
CA GLY A 513 -18.66 -34.94 -16.52
C GLY A 513 -17.73 -35.23 -15.33
N HIS A 514 -17.65 -34.28 -14.38
CA HIS A 514 -16.86 -34.36 -13.15
C HIS A 514 -16.85 -35.76 -12.51
N THR A 515 -15.66 -36.25 -12.14
CA THR A 515 -15.46 -37.48 -11.38
C THR A 515 -14.20 -37.38 -10.51
N GLU A 516 -13.90 -38.40 -9.71
CA GLU A 516 -12.63 -38.48 -8.97
C GLU A 516 -11.38 -38.58 -9.87
N SER A 517 -11.56 -38.87 -11.16
CA SER A 517 -10.49 -38.97 -12.16
C SER A 517 -10.32 -37.73 -13.03
N THR A 518 -11.16 -36.70 -12.86
CA THR A 518 -11.00 -35.44 -13.59
C THR A 518 -9.96 -34.53 -12.94
N LEU A 519 -9.41 -33.59 -13.71
CA LEU A 519 -8.30 -32.71 -13.29
C LEU A 519 -8.79 -31.39 -12.67
N ASP A 520 -9.84 -31.48 -11.85
CA ASP A 520 -10.51 -30.34 -11.21
C ASP A 520 -10.56 -30.46 -9.68
N TRP A 521 -9.72 -31.34 -9.12
CA TRP A 521 -9.52 -31.46 -7.68
C TRP A 521 -8.40 -30.55 -7.20
N ALA A 522 -8.59 -30.00 -6.00
CA ALA A 522 -7.71 -29.06 -5.34
C ALA A 522 -7.59 -29.37 -3.84
N ASN A 523 -6.52 -28.88 -3.25
CA ASN A 523 -6.30 -28.92 -1.81
C ASN A 523 -6.69 -27.58 -1.14
N GLY A 524 -6.61 -27.52 0.19
CA GLY A 524 -7.05 -26.36 0.96
C GLY A 524 -6.17 -25.12 0.87
N VAL A 525 -4.96 -25.18 0.31
CA VAL A 525 -3.89 -24.18 0.57
C VAL A 525 -4.27 -22.73 0.25
N LEU A 526 -5.03 -22.51 -0.82
CA LEU A 526 -5.48 -21.17 -1.27
C LEU A 526 -6.90 -20.81 -0.84
N VAL A 527 -7.58 -21.67 -0.08
CA VAL A 527 -8.89 -21.36 0.52
C VAL A 527 -8.67 -20.36 1.65
N GLU A 528 -8.84 -19.08 1.32
CA GLU A 528 -8.53 -17.96 2.22
C GLU A 528 -9.33 -17.98 3.52
N THR A 529 -10.59 -18.39 3.44
CA THR A 529 -11.53 -18.38 4.56
C THR A 529 -11.37 -19.60 5.46
N PHE A 530 -10.36 -20.45 5.20
CA PHE A 530 -10.13 -21.61 6.04
C PHE A 530 -9.92 -21.18 7.50
N PRO A 531 -10.80 -21.59 8.42
CA PRO A 531 -10.84 -21.01 9.75
C PRO A 531 -9.61 -21.40 10.56
N SER A 532 -9.11 -20.44 11.34
CA SER A 532 -8.01 -20.69 12.28
C SER A 532 -8.49 -20.88 13.73
N ASP A 533 -9.78 -20.67 13.97
CA ASP A 533 -10.42 -20.70 15.28
C ASP A 533 -10.47 -22.11 15.87
N SER A 534 -10.29 -22.18 17.19
CA SER A 534 -10.52 -23.37 17.98
C SER A 534 -11.89 -23.32 18.67
N ILE A 535 -12.68 -24.37 18.50
CA ILE A 535 -13.97 -24.55 19.16
C ILE A 535 -13.75 -25.38 20.42
N SER A 536 -14.30 -24.95 21.56
CA SER A 536 -14.25 -25.73 22.80
C SER A 536 -15.65 -26.01 23.33
N ILE A 537 -15.90 -27.25 23.71
CA ILE A 537 -17.11 -27.67 24.43
C ILE A 537 -16.73 -28.27 25.78
N SER A 538 -17.61 -28.14 26.77
CA SER A 538 -17.42 -28.67 28.12
C SER A 538 -18.64 -29.48 28.58
N ASN A 539 -18.44 -30.30 29.61
CA ASN A 539 -19.46 -31.16 30.23
C ASN A 539 -20.40 -30.40 31.19
#